data_AF-A0A1X9U476-F1
#
_entry.id   AF-A0A1X9U476-F1
#
_cell.length_a   1.000
_cell.length_b   1.000
_cell.length_c   1.000
_cell.angle_alpha   90.00
_cell.angle_beta   90.00
_cell.angle_gamma   90.00
#
_symmetry.space_group_name_H-M   'P 1'
#
loop_
_entity.id
_entity.type
_entity.pdbx_description
1 polymer ?
#
loop_
_entity_poly.entity_id
_entity_poly.type
_entity_poly.pdbx_seq_one_letter_code
_entity_poly.pdbx_strand_id
1 'polypeptide(L)'
;MTDNKVTIASRIKEAREWKGLTQVYMAQRLEVARQTYLDLETGKTEPKVRLLAEISHITERPLTWFVYGDEGTEMLESEYREELDRLLQYFSRLPHSARHLILQQSLQLAGFMAEYTRALTHKK
;
A
#
# COMPACT_ATOMS: atom_id res chain seq x y z
N MET A 1 10.00 29.13 3.40
CA MET A 1 10.27 27.93 2.58
C MET A 1 9.23 26.92 3.02
N THR A 2 8.14 26.82 2.27
CA THR A 2 6.91 26.14 2.71
C THR A 2 7.15 24.65 2.73
N ASP A 3 7.11 24.10 3.94
CA ASP A 3 7.25 22.69 4.27
C ASP A 3 6.26 21.88 3.42
N ASN A 4 6.81 21.07 2.51
CA ASN A 4 6.06 20.37 1.48
C ASN A 4 5.38 19.14 2.12
N LYS A 5 4.28 19.37 2.85
CA LYS A 5 3.39 18.30 3.31
C LYS A 5 2.90 17.55 2.07
N VAL A 6 3.51 16.41 1.78
CA VAL A 6 3.08 15.50 0.71
C VAL A 6 1.63 15.10 0.99
N THR A 7 0.73 15.44 0.07
CA THR A 7 -0.70 15.19 0.22
C THR A 7 -1.11 13.90 -0.50
N ILE A 8 -2.29 13.37 -0.20
CA ILE A 8 -2.88 12.25 -0.96
C ILE A 8 -2.92 12.59 -2.46
N ALA A 9 -3.24 13.84 -2.81
CA ALA A 9 -3.29 14.31 -4.18
C ALA A 9 -1.93 14.19 -4.90
N SER A 10 -0.84 14.62 -4.26
CA SER A 10 0.49 14.47 -4.85
C SER A 10 0.91 13.01 -5.00
N ARG A 11 0.52 12.14 -4.04
CA ARG A 11 0.79 10.70 -4.10
C ARG A 11 0.01 9.99 -5.22
N ILE A 12 -1.24 10.41 -5.48
CA ILE A 12 -2.01 9.91 -6.64
C ILE A 12 -1.28 10.23 -7.94
N LYS A 13 -0.83 11.48 -8.10
CA LYS A 13 -0.08 11.91 -9.26
C LYS A 13 1.22 11.11 -9.42
N GLU A 14 1.97 10.98 -8.34
CA GLU A 14 3.24 10.23 -8.31
C GLU A 14 3.05 8.77 -8.70
N ALA A 15 2.06 8.08 -8.09
CA ALA A 15 1.78 6.68 -8.39
C ALA A 15 1.39 6.47 -9.86
N ARG A 16 0.59 7.39 -10.42
CA ARG A 16 0.23 7.39 -11.84
C ARG A 16 1.46 7.56 -12.74
N GLU A 17 2.30 8.56 -12.45
CA GLU A 17 3.49 8.88 -13.25
C GLU A 17 4.54 7.77 -13.18
N TRP A 18 4.72 7.18 -11.99
CA TRP A 18 5.58 6.03 -11.80
C TRP A 18 5.15 4.81 -12.64
N LYS A 19 3.84 4.59 -12.81
CA LYS A 19 3.30 3.57 -13.72
C LYS A 19 3.24 4.00 -15.20
N GLY A 20 3.68 5.22 -15.54
CA GLY A 20 3.64 5.74 -16.91
C GLY A 20 2.23 5.96 -17.46
N LEU A 21 1.23 6.11 -16.60
CA LEU A 21 -0.17 6.24 -17.01
C LEU A 21 -0.55 7.71 -17.28
N THR A 22 -1.47 7.93 -18.22
CA THR A 22 -1.99 9.28 -18.49
C THR A 22 -3.21 9.58 -17.62
N GLN A 23 -3.49 10.86 -17.36
CA GLN A 23 -4.70 11.27 -16.65
C GLN A 23 -5.98 10.84 -17.39
N VAL A 24 -5.95 10.81 -18.73
CA VAL A 24 -7.07 10.35 -19.56
C VAL A 24 -7.32 8.87 -19.33
N TYR A 25 -6.28 8.05 -19.33
CA TYR A 25 -6.37 6.62 -19.07
C TYR A 25 -6.95 6.33 -17.68
N MET A 26 -6.45 7.03 -16.65
CA MET A 26 -6.96 6.86 -15.29
C MET A 26 -8.43 7.26 -15.17
N ALA A 27 -8.82 8.39 -15.76
CA ALA A 27 -10.21 8.84 -15.76
C ALA A 27 -11.15 7.82 -16.43
N GLN A 28 -10.73 7.24 -17.56
CA GLN A 28 -11.48 6.19 -18.25
C GLN A 28 -11.59 4.92 -17.41
N ARG A 29 -10.49 4.47 -16.79
CA ARG A 29 -10.47 3.27 -15.94
C ARG A 29 -11.29 3.39 -14.67
N LEU A 30 -11.36 4.60 -14.11
CA LEU A 30 -12.10 4.91 -12.90
C LEU A 30 -13.54 5.37 -13.17
N GLU A 31 -13.97 5.41 -14.43
CA GLU A 31 -15.29 5.86 -14.86
C GLU A 31 -15.64 7.29 -14.37
N VAL A 32 -14.65 8.19 -14.37
CA VAL A 32 -14.82 9.60 -14.00
C VAL A 32 -14.49 10.52 -15.16
N ALA A 33 -15.00 11.76 -15.11
CA ALA A 33 -14.58 12.77 -16.07
C ALA A 33 -13.09 13.08 -15.91
N ARG A 34 -12.40 13.37 -17.02
CA ARG A 34 -10.98 13.77 -17.00
C ARG A 34 -10.72 14.94 -16.05
N GLN A 35 -11.62 15.91 -16.03
CA GLN A 35 -11.52 17.07 -15.13
C GLN A 35 -11.60 16.64 -13.66
N THR A 36 -12.50 15.72 -13.32
CA THR A 36 -12.59 15.16 -11.97
C THR A 36 -11.28 14.51 -11.55
N TYR A 37 -10.66 13.70 -12.43
CA TYR A 37 -9.37 13.08 -12.11
C TYR A 37 -8.24 14.11 -11.94
N LEU A 38 -8.22 15.18 -12.75
CA LEU A 38 -7.29 16.30 -12.57
C LEU A 38 -7.50 17.00 -11.22
N ASP A 39 -8.76 17.18 -10.80
CA ASP A 39 -9.11 17.81 -9.53
C ASP A 39 -8.66 16.96 -8.32
N LEU A 40 -8.58 15.63 -8.48
CA LEU A 40 -7.98 14.72 -7.48
C LEU A 40 -6.47 14.96 -7.35
N GLU A 41 -5.74 14.98 -8.47
CA GLU A 41 -4.27 15.16 -8.47
C GLU A 41 -3.83 16.56 -8.01
N THR A 42 -4.72 17.54 -8.12
CA THR A 42 -4.47 18.92 -7.66
C THR A 42 -5.00 19.17 -6.24
N GLY A 43 -5.68 18.21 -5.63
CA GLY A 43 -6.25 18.33 -4.29
C GLY A 43 -7.49 19.23 -4.20
N LYS A 44 -8.07 19.65 -5.34
CA LYS A 44 -9.34 20.39 -5.38
C LYS A 44 -10.51 19.53 -4.94
N THR A 45 -10.44 18.23 -5.20
CA THR A 45 -11.44 17.24 -4.77
C THR A 45 -10.74 16.15 -3.99
N GLU A 46 -11.27 15.84 -2.80
CA GLU A 46 -10.75 14.74 -2.00
C GLU A 46 -11.29 13.39 -2.52
N PRO A 47 -10.43 12.40 -2.77
CA PRO A 47 -10.86 11.09 -3.26
C PRO A 47 -11.66 10.35 -2.18
N LYS A 48 -12.81 9.80 -2.55
CA LYS A 48 -13.52 8.84 -1.70
C LYS A 48 -12.66 7.59 -1.52
N VAL A 49 -12.73 6.94 -0.35
CA VAL A 49 -11.96 5.72 -0.04
C VAL A 49 -12.09 4.64 -1.13
N ARG A 50 -13.30 4.44 -1.68
CA ARG A 50 -13.52 3.50 -2.78
C ARG A 50 -12.70 3.84 -4.02
N LEU A 51 -12.67 5.11 -4.42
CA LEU A 51 -11.91 5.57 -5.58
C LEU A 51 -10.40 5.46 -5.33
N LEU A 52 -9.96 5.76 -4.11
CA LEU A 52 -8.55 5.61 -3.72
C LEU A 52 -8.10 4.14 -3.72
N ALA A 53 -8.99 3.20 -3.35
CA ALA A 53 -8.73 1.77 -3.44
C ALA A 53 -8.59 1.29 -4.90
N GLU A 54 -9.41 1.80 -5.82
CA GLU A 54 -9.26 1.50 -7.25
C GLU A 54 -7.95 2.08 -7.81
N ILE A 55 -7.59 3.31 -7.43
CA ILE A 55 -6.29 3.91 -7.78
C ILE A 55 -5.15 3.04 -7.26
N SER A 56 -5.24 2.55 -6.02
CA SER A 56 -4.27 1.62 -5.42
C SER A 56 -4.12 0.34 -6.26
N HIS A 57 -5.22 -0.24 -6.73
CA HIS A 57 -5.18 -1.42 -7.58
C HIS A 57 -4.53 -1.13 -8.96
N ILE A 58 -4.92 -0.05 -9.63
CA ILE A 58 -4.41 0.31 -10.97
C ILE A 58 -2.93 0.68 -10.92
N THR A 59 -2.51 1.39 -9.87
CA THR A 59 -1.13 1.86 -9.72
C THR A 59 -0.21 0.83 -9.06
N GLU A 60 -0.77 -0.28 -8.56
CA GLU A 60 -0.08 -1.30 -7.77
C GLU A 60 0.66 -0.71 -6.55
N ARG A 61 0.11 0.36 -5.97
CA ARG A 61 0.62 0.97 -4.74
C ARG A 61 -0.31 0.61 -3.58
N PRO A 62 0.20 0.23 -2.40
CA PRO A 62 -0.65 -0.05 -1.25
C PRO A 62 -1.55 1.13 -0.89
N LEU A 63 -2.82 0.87 -0.55
CA LEU A 63 -3.76 1.91 -0.13
C LEU A 63 -3.22 2.74 1.04
N THR A 64 -2.55 2.07 1.99
CA THR A 64 -1.90 2.71 3.14
C THR A 64 -0.85 3.73 2.74
N TRP A 65 -0.09 3.48 1.66
CA TRP A 65 0.92 4.43 1.18
C TRP A 65 0.29 5.75 0.69
N PHE A 66 -0.91 5.73 0.10
CA PHE A 66 -1.56 7.00 -0.28
C PHE A 66 -1.92 7.85 0.93
N VAL A 67 -2.30 7.22 2.05
CA VAL A 67 -2.72 7.91 3.27
C VAL A 67 -1.52 8.37 4.10
N TYR A 68 -0.57 7.47 4.34
CA TYR A 68 0.54 7.68 5.28
C TYR A 68 1.86 8.03 4.58
N GLY A 69 1.97 7.82 3.26
CA GLY A 69 3.24 7.92 2.55
C GLY A 69 4.21 6.81 2.95
N ASP A 70 5.50 7.11 2.92
CA ASP A 70 6.54 6.17 3.33
C ASP A 70 6.52 5.89 4.84
N GLU A 71 5.89 6.76 5.64
CA GLU A 71 5.64 6.54 7.08
C GLU A 71 4.67 5.37 7.33
N GLY A 72 3.89 4.93 6.33
CA GLY A 72 2.97 3.78 6.48
C GLY A 72 3.70 2.46 6.75
N THR A 73 4.93 2.32 6.26
CA THR A 73 5.81 1.19 6.58
C THR A 73 6.37 1.34 7.99
N GLU A 74 6.76 2.55 8.38
CA GLU A 74 7.28 2.86 9.72
C GLU A 74 6.21 2.70 10.81
N MET A 75 4.93 2.94 10.52
CA MET A 75 3.83 2.74 11.44
C MET A 75 3.61 1.24 11.75
N LEU A 76 3.60 0.38 10.74
CA LEU A 76 3.57 -1.07 10.93
C LEU A 76 4.80 -1.55 11.70
N GLU A 77 5.99 -1.03 11.38
CA GLU A 77 7.23 -1.31 12.12
C GLU A 77 7.21 -0.77 13.55
N SER A 78 6.43 0.27 13.86
CA SER A 78 6.31 0.83 15.21
C SER A 78 5.35 0.04 16.09
N GLU A 79 4.23 -0.45 15.54
CA GLU A 79 3.21 -1.20 16.27
C GLU A 79 3.72 -2.58 16.70
N TYR A 80 4.49 -3.22 15.82
CA TYR A 80 5.02 -4.58 16.05
C TYR A 80 6.51 -4.60 16.37
N ARG A 81 7.11 -3.44 16.71
CA ARG A 81 8.57 -3.32 16.86
C ARG A 81 9.11 -4.30 17.89
N GLU A 82 8.47 -4.35 19.06
CA GLU A 82 8.93 -5.18 20.17
C GLU A 82 8.84 -6.68 19.83
N GLU A 83 7.76 -7.09 19.16
CA GLU A 83 7.56 -8.45 18.68
C GLU A 83 8.55 -8.81 17.56
N LEU A 84 8.82 -7.90 16.63
CA LEU A 84 9.81 -8.07 15.57
C LEU A 84 11.22 -8.21 16.14
N ASP A 85 11.59 -7.38 17.10
CA ASP A 85 12.89 -7.46 17.78
C ASP A 85 13.04 -8.80 18.53
N ARG A 86 11.99 -9.25 19.22
CA ARG A 86 11.97 -10.57 19.86
C ARG A 86 12.10 -11.70 18.85
N LEU A 87 11.37 -11.63 17.73
CA LEU A 87 11.45 -12.62 16.67
C LEU A 87 12.86 -12.70 16.09
N LEU A 88 13.47 -11.55 15.79
CA LEU A 88 14.85 -11.47 15.29
C LEU A 88 15.86 -12.00 16.31
N GLN A 89 15.66 -11.72 17.59
CA GLN A 89 16.48 -12.26 18.66
C GLN A 89 16.45 -13.80 18.67
N TYR A 90 15.26 -14.42 18.61
CA TYR A 90 15.16 -15.88 18.53
C TYR A 90 15.74 -16.42 17.23
N PHE A 91 15.46 -15.74 16.11
CA PHE A 91 15.93 -16.15 14.79
C PHE A 91 17.46 -16.16 14.70
N SER A 92 18.13 -15.18 15.32
CA SER A 92 19.60 -15.11 15.38
C SER A 92 20.24 -16.31 16.09
N ARG A 93 19.52 -16.96 17.01
CA ARG A 93 19.98 -18.13 17.77
C ARG A 93 19.74 -19.45 17.05
N LEU A 94 19.00 -19.44 15.94
CA LEU A 94 18.71 -20.66 15.19
C LEU A 94 19.92 -21.12 14.35
N PRO A 95 20.13 -22.45 14.22
CA PRO A 95 21.03 -23.02 13.23
C PRO A 95 20.64 -22.60 11.81
N HIS A 96 21.61 -22.49 10.90
CA HIS A 96 21.39 -22.03 9.53
C HIS A 96 20.32 -22.84 8.78
N SER A 97 20.29 -24.16 8.97
CA SER A 97 19.28 -25.05 8.38
C SER A 97 17.86 -24.75 8.89
N ALA A 98 17.71 -24.43 10.18
CA ALA A 98 16.42 -24.09 10.77
C ALA A 98 15.92 -22.71 10.35
N ARG A 99 16.82 -21.75 10.13
CA ARG A 99 16.46 -20.39 9.66
C ARG A 99 15.69 -20.43 8.35
N HIS A 100 16.18 -21.20 7.38
CA HIS A 100 15.54 -21.32 6.07
C HIS A 100 14.14 -21.93 6.20
N LEU A 101 13.99 -23.00 6.98
CA LEU A 101 12.70 -23.65 7.21
C LEU A 101 11.68 -22.71 7.86
N ILE A 102 12.08 -21.99 8.92
CA ILE A 102 11.20 -21.05 9.63
C ILE A 102 10.76 -19.90 8.71
N LEU A 103 11.67 -19.36 7.89
CA LEU A 103 11.31 -18.32 6.92
C LEU A 103 10.35 -18.84 5.83
N GLN A 104 10.57 -20.05 5.32
CA GLN A 104 9.66 -20.62 4.34
C GLN A 104 8.27 -20.84 4.93
N GLN A 105 8.18 -21.35 6.15
CA GLN A 105 6.90 -21.57 6.83
C GLN A 105 6.19 -20.25 7.16
N SER A 106 6.92 -19.22 7.62
CA SER A 106 6.32 -17.93 7.92
C SER A 106 5.76 -17.26 6.66
N LEU A 107 6.46 -17.35 5.53
CA LEU A 107 5.98 -16.86 4.24
C LEU A 107 4.75 -17.63 3.76
N GLN A 108 4.73 -18.95 3.89
CA GLN A 108 3.57 -19.78 3.54
C GLN A 108 2.34 -19.40 4.37
N LEU A 109 2.51 -19.23 5.69
CA LEU A 109 1.42 -18.83 6.59
C LEU A 109 0.91 -17.43 6.26
N ALA A 110 1.81 -16.46 6.03
CA ALA A 110 1.44 -15.11 5.65
C ALA A 110 0.67 -15.07 4.31
N GLY A 111 1.14 -15.82 3.31
CA GLY A 111 0.47 -15.97 2.02
C GLY A 111 -0.92 -16.58 2.17
N PHE A 112 -1.05 -17.68 2.91
CA PHE A 112 -2.33 -18.31 3.18
C PHE A 112 -3.32 -17.35 3.86
N MET A 113 -2.87 -16.62 4.88
CA MET A 113 -3.73 -15.67 5.60
C MET A 113 -4.19 -14.50 4.72
N ALA A 114 -3.31 -14.00 3.84
CA ALA A 114 -3.66 -12.95 2.89
C ALA A 114 -4.70 -13.42 1.86
N GLU A 115 -4.51 -14.62 1.30
CA GLU A 115 -5.45 -15.24 0.36
C GLU A 115 -6.80 -15.57 1.01
N TYR A 116 -6.78 -16.12 2.23
CA TYR A 116 -7.98 -16.42 3.01
C TYR A 116 -8.79 -15.15 3.30
N THR A 117 -8.12 -14.08 3.70
CA THR A 117 -8.78 -12.78 3.97
C THR A 117 -9.41 -12.20 2.71
N ARG A 118 -8.73 -12.33 1.55
CA ARG A 118 -9.27 -11.94 0.24
C ARG A 118 -10.49 -12.77 -0.17
N ALA A 119 -10.47 -14.08 0.09
CA ALA A 119 -11.59 -14.97 -0.22
C ALA A 119 -12.86 -14.66 0.64
N LEU A 120 -12.68 -14.26 1.89
CA LEU A 120 -13.79 -13.85 2.76
C LEU A 120 -14.40 -12.50 2.37
N THR A 121 -13.57 -11.58 1.87
CA THR A 121 -14.01 -10.22 1.49
C THR A 121 -14.72 -10.17 0.14
N HIS A 122 -14.45 -11.09 -0.79
CA HIS A 122 -15.16 -11.20 -2.09
C HIS A 122 -16.49 -11.98 -2.05
N LYS A 123 -16.92 -12.49 -0.89
CA LYS A 123 -18.16 -13.28 -0.74
C LYS A 123 -19.40 -12.44 -0.36
N LYS A 124 -19.36 -11.11 -0.55
CA LYS A 124 -20.49 -10.19 -0.31
C LYS A 124 -20.92 -9.50 -1.60
#